data_AF-A0A947CR36-F1
#
_entry.id   AF-A0A947CR36-F1
#
_cell.length_a   1.000
_cell.length_b   1.000
_cell.length_c   1.000
_cell.angle_alpha   90.00
_cell.angle_beta   90.00
_cell.angle_gamma   90.00
#
_symmetry.space_group_name_H-M   'P 1'
#
loop_
_entity.id
_entity.type
_entity.pdbx_description
1 polymer ?
#
loop_
_entity_poly.entity_id
_entity_poly.type
_entity_poly.pdbx_seq_one_letter_code
_entity_poly.pdbx_strand_id
1 'polypeptide(L)'
;GEQVAFGSRHLEVRSTPGHTDGCVTYVLDDHSMAFTGDALLIRGAGRTDFQQGDAGTLYQSVHEQILSLPDTTLLYPAHDYGGRTVTTVAEEKSFNPRLGGERSRGDFVGYMNNLGLPHPRMMAEAVPANLQCGAPSEPVGESPDWAPVVRTFAGIPELSPRWVSEHAAELRIIDVREESEFNGELGHIGRAELVPLSTLREASAGWSREDKLILVCRSGGRSAQGTVILTKAGFPQVANLEGGMIQWRAEKLPIASGS
;
A
#
# COMPACT_ATOMS: atom_id res chain seq x y z
N GLY A 1 -2.32 26.37 10.75
CA GLY A 1 -1.20 27.06 11.41
C GLY A 1 -0.16 26.11 11.98
N GLU A 2 -0.54 24.92 12.46
CA GLU A 2 0.46 23.88 12.82
C GLU A 2 1.26 23.44 11.59
N GLN A 3 2.49 22.96 11.81
CA GLN A 3 3.38 22.47 10.76
C GLN A 3 3.84 21.04 11.04
N VAL A 4 3.80 20.18 10.04
CA VAL A 4 4.35 18.81 10.08
C VAL A 4 5.67 18.79 9.29
N ALA A 5 6.80 18.72 9.98
CA ALA A 5 8.13 18.79 9.38
C ALA A 5 8.68 17.41 8.98
N PHE A 6 9.40 17.35 7.85
CA PHE A 6 10.12 16.16 7.37
C PHE A 6 11.36 16.58 6.56
N GLY A 7 12.55 16.31 7.10
CA GLY A 7 13.80 16.84 6.54
C GLY A 7 13.80 18.37 6.55
N SER A 8 14.10 18.98 5.40
CA SER A 8 14.07 20.44 5.22
C SER A 8 12.71 20.96 4.70
N ARG A 9 11.69 20.11 4.64
CA ARG A 9 10.35 20.44 4.12
C ARG A 9 9.31 20.39 5.24
N HIS A 10 8.17 21.03 5.03
CA HIS A 10 7.03 20.91 5.94
C HIS A 10 5.68 21.03 5.23
N LEU A 11 4.65 20.51 5.88
CA LEU A 11 3.24 20.74 5.53
C LEU A 11 2.62 21.73 6.53
N GLU A 12 2.04 22.82 6.04
CA GLU A 12 1.13 23.68 6.80
C GLU A 12 -0.24 23.01 6.92
N VAL A 13 -0.76 22.89 8.14
CA VAL A 13 -2.10 22.35 8.40
C VAL A 13 -3.13 23.48 8.34
N ARG A 14 -4.11 23.42 7.44
CA ARG A 14 -5.25 24.32 7.37
C ARG A 14 -6.53 23.61 7.77
N SER A 15 -7.29 24.17 8.72
CA SER A 15 -8.57 23.61 9.12
C SER A 15 -9.58 23.80 7.99
N THR A 16 -10.17 22.72 7.50
CA THR A 16 -11.13 22.72 6.39
C THR A 16 -12.38 21.90 6.72
N PRO A 17 -13.08 22.23 7.82
CA PRO A 17 -14.27 21.49 8.24
C PRO A 17 -15.39 21.60 7.21
N GLY A 18 -16.33 20.65 7.30
CA GLY A 18 -17.58 20.66 6.54
C GLY A 18 -17.90 19.33 5.87
N HIS A 19 -16.90 18.57 5.42
CA HIS A 19 -17.12 17.14 5.15
C HIS A 19 -17.25 16.38 6.48
N THR A 20 -16.33 16.66 7.40
CA THR A 20 -16.43 16.38 8.84
C THR A 20 -15.92 17.59 9.62
N ASP A 21 -16.17 17.66 10.93
CA ASP A 21 -15.62 18.73 11.78
C ASP A 21 -14.08 18.67 11.93
N GLY A 22 -13.50 17.48 11.73
CA GLY A 22 -12.06 17.25 11.89
C GLY A 22 -11.25 17.36 10.60
N CYS A 23 -11.87 17.75 9.49
CA CYS A 23 -11.16 17.84 8.21
C CYS A 23 -10.08 18.93 8.23
N VAL A 24 -8.92 18.57 7.68
CA VAL A 24 -7.79 19.47 7.46
C VAL A 24 -7.23 19.28 6.05
N THR A 25 -6.68 20.35 5.50
CA THR A 25 -5.90 20.38 4.27
C THR A 25 -4.44 20.56 4.62
N TYR A 26 -3.56 19.77 4.03
CA TYR A 26 -2.12 19.92 4.19
C TYR A 26 -1.52 20.63 2.99
N VAL A 27 -0.84 21.76 3.19
CA VAL A 27 -0.24 22.58 2.12
C VAL A 27 1.28 22.46 2.20
N LEU A 28 1.94 22.15 1.09
CA LEU A 28 3.41 22.09 1.05
C LEU A 28 4.00 23.51 1.20
N ASP A 29 5.13 23.61 1.88
CA ASP A 29 5.81 24.87 2.23
C ASP A 29 6.02 25.88 1.10
N ASP A 30 6.17 25.43 -0.15
CA ASP A 30 6.32 26.27 -1.34
C ASP A 30 5.00 26.55 -2.08
N HIS A 31 3.88 26.11 -1.50
CA HIS A 31 2.52 26.17 -2.04
C HIS A 31 2.35 25.52 -3.42
N SER A 32 3.30 24.68 -3.87
CA SER A 32 3.18 23.98 -5.16
C SER A 32 2.08 22.91 -5.16
N MET A 33 1.76 22.36 -3.98
CA MET A 33 0.73 21.33 -3.81
C MET A 33 -0.01 21.45 -2.47
N ALA A 34 -1.26 21.01 -2.48
CA ALA A 34 -2.08 20.81 -1.30
C ALA A 34 -2.84 19.47 -1.36
N PHE A 35 -2.95 18.81 -0.22
CA PHE A 35 -3.71 17.57 -0.04
C PHE A 35 -5.02 17.90 0.64
N THR A 36 -6.12 17.86 -0.13
CA THR A 36 -7.40 18.48 0.24
C THR A 36 -8.35 17.57 1.00
N GLY A 37 -7.90 16.34 1.30
CA GLY A 37 -8.76 15.32 1.90
C GLY A 37 -10.03 15.13 1.08
N ASP A 38 -11.15 15.04 1.79
CA ASP A 38 -12.49 15.05 1.17
C ASP A 38 -13.16 16.44 1.21
N ALA A 39 -12.45 17.51 1.58
CA ALA A 39 -13.04 18.86 1.55
C ALA A 39 -13.30 19.32 0.10
N LEU A 40 -12.31 19.16 -0.77
CA LEU A 40 -12.41 19.44 -2.21
C LEU A 40 -11.95 18.22 -3.01
N LEU A 41 -12.76 17.83 -4.00
CA LEU A 41 -12.49 16.74 -4.93
C LEU A 41 -12.39 17.27 -6.36
N ILE A 42 -11.84 16.49 -7.28
CA ILE A 42 -11.73 16.89 -8.69
C ILE A 42 -13.12 17.07 -9.29
N ARG A 43 -13.49 18.31 -9.62
CA ARG A 43 -14.83 18.73 -10.07
C ARG A 43 -15.95 18.32 -9.09
N GLY A 44 -15.66 18.31 -7.81
CA GLY A 44 -16.60 17.90 -6.77
C GLY A 44 -16.22 18.40 -5.38
N ALA A 45 -16.88 17.86 -4.37
CA ALA A 45 -16.59 18.07 -2.96
C ALA A 45 -17.06 16.84 -2.17
N GLY A 46 -16.52 16.61 -0.97
CA GLY A 46 -17.01 15.58 -0.07
C GLY A 46 -18.45 15.80 0.32
N ARG A 47 -19.12 14.73 0.73
CA ARG A 47 -20.51 14.78 1.23
C ARG A 47 -20.58 15.50 2.58
N THR A 48 -21.74 16.00 2.97
CA THR A 48 -21.89 16.87 4.16
C THR A 48 -23.03 16.42 5.07
N ASP A 49 -23.50 15.18 4.92
CA ASP A 49 -24.71 14.64 5.54
C ASP A 49 -24.44 13.61 6.64
N PHE A 50 -23.17 13.39 6.99
CA PHE A 50 -22.69 12.50 8.06
C PHE A 50 -21.54 13.15 8.83
N GLN A 51 -21.13 12.56 9.97
CA GLN A 51 -19.92 12.94 10.71
C GLN A 51 -19.80 14.46 10.99
N GLN A 52 -20.91 15.05 11.44
CA GLN A 52 -21.01 16.49 11.72
C GLN A 52 -20.75 17.40 10.50
N GLY A 53 -20.85 16.85 9.29
CA GLY A 53 -20.69 17.62 8.06
C GLY A 53 -21.72 18.76 7.94
N ASP A 54 -21.30 19.85 7.30
CA ASP A 54 -22.10 21.02 7.01
C ASP A 54 -21.67 21.65 5.69
N ALA A 55 -22.61 21.76 4.74
CA ALA A 55 -22.32 22.29 3.40
C ALA A 55 -21.97 23.78 3.44
N GLY A 56 -22.56 24.55 4.36
CA GLY A 56 -22.27 25.97 4.48
C GLY A 56 -20.83 26.23 4.93
N THR A 57 -20.36 25.43 5.89
CA THR A 57 -19.00 25.42 6.44
C THR A 57 -18.04 24.90 5.40
N LEU A 58 -18.38 23.81 4.69
CA LEU A 58 -17.53 23.26 3.63
C LEU A 58 -17.27 24.29 2.52
N TYR A 59 -18.30 24.99 2.06
CA TYR A 59 -18.15 26.05 1.05
C TYR A 59 -17.17 27.13 1.51
N GLN A 60 -17.30 27.58 2.76
CA GLN A 60 -16.43 28.60 3.33
C GLN A 60 -14.98 28.10 3.44
N SER A 61 -14.78 26.91 4.03
CA SER A 61 -13.49 26.24 4.16
C SER A 61 -12.77 26.12 2.82
N VAL A 62 -13.47 25.64 1.78
CA VAL A 62 -12.88 25.49 0.44
C VAL A 62 -12.44 26.83 -0.12
N HIS A 63 -13.28 27.87 -0.06
CA HIS A 63 -12.94 29.18 -0.62
C HIS A 63 -11.81 29.89 0.13
N GLU A 64 -11.87 29.89 1.46
CA GLU A 64 -10.94 30.66 2.28
C GLU A 64 -9.59 29.96 2.46
N GLN A 65 -9.54 28.63 2.45
CA GLN A 65 -8.34 27.87 2.81
C GLN A 65 -7.66 27.19 1.62
N ILE A 66 -8.45 26.77 0.62
CA ILE A 66 -7.94 25.99 -0.52
C ILE A 66 -7.88 26.88 -1.77
N LEU A 67 -8.99 27.51 -2.17
CA LEU A 67 -9.02 28.34 -3.37
C LEU A 67 -8.32 29.69 -3.17
N SER A 68 -7.94 30.06 -1.94
CA SER A 68 -7.06 31.20 -1.67
C SER A 68 -5.58 30.95 -2.00
N LEU A 69 -5.20 29.70 -2.26
CA LEU A 69 -3.85 29.34 -2.71
C LEU A 69 -3.57 29.85 -4.14
N PRO A 70 -2.28 29.89 -4.57
CA PRO A 70 -1.92 30.22 -5.94
C PRO A 70 -2.67 29.34 -6.96
N ASP A 71 -3.05 29.94 -8.09
CA ASP A 71 -3.83 29.27 -9.14
C ASP A 71 -3.13 28.01 -9.70
N THR A 72 -1.79 27.99 -9.67
CA THR A 72 -0.95 26.87 -10.12
C THR A 72 -0.83 25.74 -9.09
N THR A 73 -1.31 25.92 -7.85
CA THR A 73 -1.20 24.91 -6.81
C THR A 73 -1.94 23.64 -7.21
N LEU A 74 -1.23 22.52 -7.23
CA LEU A 74 -1.79 21.19 -7.45
C LEU A 74 -2.64 20.76 -6.26
N LEU A 75 -3.82 20.22 -6.52
CA LEU A 75 -4.77 19.76 -5.50
C LEU A 75 -4.93 18.24 -5.61
N TYR A 76 -4.52 17.54 -4.56
CA TYR A 76 -4.60 16.08 -4.43
C TYR A 76 -5.70 15.69 -3.44
N PRO A 77 -6.86 15.19 -3.91
CA PRO A 77 -7.94 14.75 -3.04
C PRO A 77 -7.64 13.38 -2.39
N ALA A 78 -8.39 13.03 -1.34
CA ALA A 78 -8.34 11.68 -0.75
C ALA A 78 -9.04 10.63 -1.63
N HIS A 79 -9.98 11.04 -2.48
CA HIS A 79 -10.73 10.14 -3.36
C HIS A 79 -10.91 10.73 -4.76
N ASP A 80 -10.92 9.84 -5.76
CA ASP A 80 -11.48 10.09 -7.07
C ASP A 80 -12.11 8.80 -7.59
N TYR A 81 -13.25 8.92 -8.28
CA TYR A 81 -14.02 7.78 -8.80
C TYR A 81 -14.00 7.70 -10.33
N GLY A 82 -13.23 8.58 -10.98
CA GLY A 82 -13.08 8.67 -12.43
C GLY A 82 -11.67 8.35 -12.95
N GLY A 83 -10.77 7.85 -12.08
CA GLY A 83 -9.39 7.54 -12.41
C GLY A 83 -8.48 8.76 -12.60
N ARG A 84 -8.90 9.93 -12.14
CA ARG A 84 -8.12 11.17 -12.16
C ARG A 84 -7.28 11.27 -10.91
N THR A 85 -6.12 11.91 -11.01
CA THR A 85 -5.12 11.91 -9.92
C THR A 85 -4.90 13.26 -9.28
N VAL A 86 -5.08 14.36 -10.03
CA VAL A 86 -4.78 15.72 -9.57
C VAL A 86 -5.59 16.76 -10.35
N THR A 87 -5.81 17.93 -9.73
CA THR A 87 -6.29 19.15 -10.42
C THR A 87 -5.55 20.37 -9.89
N THR A 88 -6.01 21.59 -10.20
CA THR A 88 -5.41 22.84 -9.74
C THR A 88 -6.44 23.77 -9.13
N VAL A 89 -5.96 24.74 -8.35
CA VAL A 89 -6.80 25.82 -7.84
C VAL A 89 -7.50 26.57 -8.98
N ALA A 90 -6.79 26.90 -10.07
CA ALA A 90 -7.37 27.55 -11.24
C ALA A 90 -8.54 26.75 -11.83
N GLU A 91 -8.31 25.45 -12.02
CA GLU A 91 -9.33 24.58 -12.60
C GLU A 91 -10.57 24.46 -11.71
N GLU A 92 -10.41 24.29 -10.40
CA GLU A 92 -11.55 24.15 -9.50
C GLU A 92 -12.29 25.49 -9.33
N LYS A 93 -11.58 26.62 -9.30
CA LYS A 93 -12.18 27.96 -9.35
C LYS A 93 -13.04 28.14 -10.60
N SER A 94 -12.57 27.74 -11.77
CA SER A 94 -13.30 27.98 -13.03
C SER A 94 -14.36 26.92 -13.32
N PHE A 95 -14.09 25.65 -12.99
CA PHE A 95 -14.81 24.52 -13.57
C PHE A 95 -15.45 23.58 -12.55
N ASN A 96 -15.27 23.80 -11.24
CA ASN A 96 -16.00 22.97 -10.27
C ASN A 96 -17.51 23.21 -10.41
N PRO A 97 -18.31 22.19 -10.77
CA PRO A 97 -19.73 22.35 -11.07
C PRO A 97 -20.59 22.62 -9.83
N ARG A 98 -20.03 22.47 -8.62
CA ARG A 98 -20.75 22.68 -7.35
C ARG A 98 -20.43 24.03 -6.73
N LEU A 99 -19.16 24.42 -6.74
CA LEU A 99 -18.68 25.58 -5.97
C LEU A 99 -17.78 26.55 -6.76
N GLY A 100 -17.46 26.26 -8.02
CA GLY A 100 -16.64 27.13 -8.87
C GLY A 100 -17.49 28.09 -9.71
N GLY A 101 -16.81 29.02 -10.38
CA GLY A 101 -17.41 30.09 -11.18
C GLY A 101 -18.09 31.13 -10.29
N GLU A 102 -19.29 31.55 -10.71
CA GLU A 102 -20.09 32.54 -9.98
C GLU A 102 -21.08 31.89 -8.99
N ARG A 103 -20.91 30.60 -8.67
CA ARG A 103 -21.82 29.87 -7.77
C ARG A 103 -21.71 30.38 -6.35
N SER A 104 -22.85 30.74 -5.78
CA SER A 104 -22.93 31.23 -4.40
C SER A 104 -22.91 30.08 -3.38
N ARG A 105 -22.69 30.43 -2.11
CA ARG A 105 -22.86 29.51 -0.98
C ARG A 105 -24.26 28.87 -0.97
N GLY A 106 -25.29 29.63 -1.34
CA GLY A 106 -26.67 29.14 -1.42
C GLY A 106 -26.85 28.05 -2.48
N ASP A 107 -26.26 28.25 -3.66
CA ASP A 107 -26.30 27.26 -4.75
C ASP A 107 -25.62 25.96 -4.34
N PHE A 108 -24.45 26.06 -3.69
CA PHE A 108 -23.73 24.90 -3.19
C PHE A 108 -24.50 24.14 -2.11
N VAL A 109 -25.02 24.83 -1.09
CA VAL A 109 -25.81 24.20 -0.02
C VAL A 109 -27.06 23.51 -0.60
N GLY A 110 -27.76 24.19 -1.51
CA GLY A 110 -28.90 23.62 -2.22
C GLY A 110 -28.53 22.35 -2.99
N TYR A 111 -27.40 22.36 -3.70
CA TYR A 111 -26.89 21.20 -4.44
C TYR A 111 -26.57 20.03 -3.50
N MET A 112 -25.81 20.27 -2.44
CA MET A 112 -25.35 19.23 -1.51
C MET A 112 -26.51 18.56 -0.78
N ASN A 113 -27.53 19.33 -0.37
CA ASN A 113 -28.73 18.80 0.30
C ASN A 113 -29.61 17.92 -0.61
N ASN A 114 -29.44 18.00 -1.93
CA ASN A 114 -30.24 17.26 -2.91
C ASN A 114 -29.43 16.17 -3.66
N LEU A 115 -28.24 15.82 -3.16
CA LEU A 115 -27.37 14.82 -3.78
C LEU A 115 -27.98 13.39 -3.80
N GLY A 116 -28.78 13.03 -2.80
CA GLY A 116 -29.47 11.73 -2.72
C GLY A 116 -28.52 10.52 -2.72
N LEU A 117 -27.34 10.63 -2.11
CA LEU A 117 -26.34 9.56 -2.12
C LEU A 117 -26.76 8.37 -1.24
N PRO A 118 -26.40 7.14 -1.62
CA PRO A 118 -26.59 5.99 -0.75
C PRO A 118 -25.79 6.14 0.56
N HIS A 119 -26.25 5.42 1.58
CA HIS A 119 -25.53 5.31 2.84
C HIS A 119 -24.12 4.71 2.60
N PRO A 120 -23.04 5.25 3.21
CA PRO A 120 -21.71 4.70 3.00
C PRO A 120 -21.60 3.25 3.52
N ARG A 121 -20.98 2.37 2.71
CA ARG A 121 -20.99 0.91 2.93
C ARG A 121 -20.26 0.47 4.21
N MET A 122 -19.13 1.10 4.55
CA MET A 122 -18.24 0.67 5.64
C MET A 122 -18.26 1.61 6.85
N MET A 123 -19.14 2.61 6.90
CA MET A 123 -19.08 3.66 7.91
C MET A 123 -19.18 3.13 9.35
N ALA A 124 -20.04 2.14 9.58
CA ALA A 124 -20.25 1.56 10.91
C ALA A 124 -19.03 0.79 11.46
N GLU A 125 -18.10 0.39 10.58
CA GLU A 125 -16.86 -0.30 10.94
C GLU A 125 -15.67 0.69 10.94
N ALA A 126 -15.53 1.45 9.84
CA ALA A 126 -14.40 2.34 9.63
C ALA A 126 -14.38 3.53 10.60
N VAL A 127 -15.53 4.14 10.92
CA VAL A 127 -15.57 5.32 11.80
C VAL A 127 -15.12 4.96 13.23
N PRO A 128 -15.68 3.92 13.90
CA PRO A 128 -15.19 3.52 15.22
C PRO A 128 -13.71 3.14 15.24
N ALA A 129 -13.22 2.40 14.24
CA ALA A 129 -11.81 2.03 14.15
C ALA A 129 -10.91 3.27 14.00
N ASN A 130 -11.27 4.20 13.13
CA ASN A 130 -10.47 5.40 12.86
C ASN A 130 -10.48 6.41 14.02
N LEU A 131 -11.53 6.43 14.85
CA LEU A 131 -11.54 7.20 16.10
C LEU A 131 -10.50 6.69 17.11
N GLN A 132 -10.04 5.45 16.95
CA GLN A 132 -8.93 4.87 17.70
C GLN A 132 -7.65 4.78 16.84
N CYS A 133 -7.53 5.64 15.82
CA CYS A 133 -6.38 5.68 14.90
C CYS A 133 -6.11 4.34 14.18
N GLY A 134 -7.14 3.53 13.95
CA GLY A 134 -7.01 2.22 13.30
C GLY A 134 -6.46 1.13 14.24
N ALA A 135 -6.45 1.37 15.55
CA ALA A 135 -6.13 0.34 16.52
C ALA A 135 -7.10 -0.85 16.31
N PRO A 136 -6.57 -2.05 16.06
CA PRO A 136 -7.40 -3.20 15.78
C PRO A 136 -8.11 -3.62 17.07
N SER A 137 -9.37 -4.05 16.96
CA SER A 137 -10.14 -4.54 18.11
C SER A 137 -9.59 -5.84 18.69
N GLU A 138 -8.83 -6.59 17.88
CA GLU A 138 -8.07 -7.78 18.25
C GLU A 138 -6.60 -7.59 17.87
N PRO A 139 -5.64 -8.27 18.52
CA PRO A 139 -4.24 -8.24 18.09
C PRO A 139 -4.16 -8.61 16.60
N VAL A 140 -3.62 -7.74 15.76
CA VAL A 140 -3.29 -8.09 14.38
C VAL A 140 -2.26 -9.21 14.48
N GLY A 141 -2.58 -10.38 13.94
CA GLY A 141 -1.66 -11.52 13.90
C GLY A 141 -0.29 -11.05 13.43
N GLU A 142 0.73 -11.38 14.21
CA GLU A 142 2.13 -11.10 13.89
C GLU A 142 2.51 -11.76 12.54
N SER A 143 3.75 -11.54 12.11
CA SER A 143 4.36 -12.32 11.02
C SER A 143 3.89 -13.78 11.06
N PRO A 144 3.61 -14.41 9.89
CA PRO A 144 3.07 -15.76 9.83
C PRO A 144 3.74 -16.68 10.86
N ASP A 145 2.96 -17.37 11.70
CA ASP A 145 3.46 -18.11 12.88
C ASP A 145 4.61 -19.10 12.59
N TRP A 146 4.82 -19.45 11.33
CA TRP A 146 5.83 -20.41 10.89
C TRP A 146 7.23 -19.81 10.64
N ALA A 147 7.36 -18.49 10.39
CA ALA A 147 8.63 -17.82 10.10
C ALA A 147 8.54 -16.28 10.14
N PRO A 148 9.65 -15.54 10.34
CA PRO A 148 9.67 -14.07 10.33
C PRO A 148 9.59 -13.50 8.90
N VAL A 149 8.49 -13.77 8.21
CA VAL A 149 8.28 -13.39 6.81
C VAL A 149 8.15 -11.87 6.68
N VAL A 150 8.92 -11.30 5.76
CA VAL A 150 8.79 -9.91 5.30
C VAL A 150 8.17 -9.92 3.91
N ARG A 151 7.26 -8.98 3.61
CA ARG A 151 6.70 -8.83 2.26
C ARG A 151 7.39 -7.69 1.53
N THR A 152 7.87 -7.97 0.31
CA THR A 152 8.39 -6.92 -0.58
C THR A 152 7.26 -5.98 -1.04
N PHE A 153 7.60 -4.84 -1.63
CA PHE A 153 6.62 -3.94 -2.26
C PHE A 153 5.76 -4.64 -3.32
N ALA A 154 6.30 -5.65 -4.00
CA ALA A 154 5.57 -6.48 -4.96
C ALA A 154 4.68 -7.56 -4.29
N GLY A 155 4.63 -7.59 -2.96
CA GLY A 155 3.81 -8.53 -2.17
C GLY A 155 4.43 -9.91 -1.99
N ILE A 156 5.69 -10.13 -2.41
CA ILE A 156 6.36 -11.43 -2.32
C ILE A 156 6.81 -11.68 -0.88
N PRO A 157 6.42 -12.80 -0.25
CA PRO A 157 6.94 -13.19 1.06
C PRO A 157 8.41 -13.61 0.93
N GLU A 158 9.27 -13.07 1.78
CA GLU A 158 10.71 -13.30 1.81
C GLU A 158 11.22 -13.66 3.20
N LEU A 159 12.28 -14.46 3.22
CA LEU A 159 13.06 -14.78 4.41
C LEU A 159 14.53 -14.51 4.17
N SER A 160 15.21 -14.06 5.23
CA SER A 160 16.63 -13.76 5.18
C SER A 160 17.46 -15.05 5.10
N PRO A 161 18.62 -15.05 4.41
CA PRO A 161 19.49 -16.21 4.32
C PRO A 161 19.94 -16.77 5.68
N ARG A 162 20.23 -15.90 6.66
CA ARG A 162 20.66 -16.33 8.00
C ARG A 162 19.59 -17.15 8.71
N TRP A 163 18.35 -16.65 8.73
CA TRP A 163 17.27 -17.35 9.40
C TRP A 163 17.01 -18.71 8.74
N VAL A 164 17.00 -18.75 7.40
CA VAL A 164 16.85 -20.01 6.65
C VAL A 164 18.00 -20.98 6.96
N SER A 165 19.24 -20.51 7.07
CA SER A 165 20.39 -21.35 7.43
C SER A 165 20.29 -21.96 8.83
N GLU A 166 19.75 -21.21 9.80
CA GLU A 166 19.60 -21.68 11.19
C GLU A 166 18.46 -22.69 11.34
N HIS A 167 17.44 -22.61 10.48
CA HIS A 167 16.22 -23.42 10.57
C HIS A 167 16.09 -24.44 9.41
N ALA A 168 17.13 -24.64 8.61
CA ALA A 168 17.10 -25.45 7.39
C ALA A 168 16.58 -26.89 7.58
N ALA A 169 16.70 -27.44 8.79
CA ALA A 169 16.20 -28.79 9.10
C ALA A 169 14.66 -28.89 9.14
N GLU A 170 13.96 -27.78 9.34
CA GLU A 170 12.49 -27.70 9.41
C GLU A 170 11.86 -27.20 8.10
N LEU A 171 12.71 -26.86 7.12
CA LEU A 171 12.32 -26.20 5.89
C LEU A 171 12.55 -27.14 4.72
N ARG A 172 11.64 -27.09 3.76
CA ARG A 172 11.81 -27.75 2.47
C ARG A 172 12.31 -26.73 1.46
N ILE A 173 13.60 -26.83 1.14
CA ILE A 173 14.29 -25.86 0.28
C ILE A 173 14.23 -26.35 -1.17
N ILE A 174 13.58 -25.56 -2.02
CA ILE A 174 13.39 -25.86 -3.45
C ILE A 174 14.27 -24.92 -4.27
N ASP A 175 15.28 -25.48 -4.93
CA ASP A 175 16.13 -24.74 -5.85
C ASP A 175 15.52 -24.75 -7.24
N VAL A 176 15.10 -23.58 -7.71
CA VAL A 176 14.40 -23.43 -9.00
C VAL A 176 15.33 -23.03 -10.15
N ARG A 177 16.65 -23.15 -9.96
CA ARG A 177 17.64 -22.98 -11.03
C ARG A 177 17.68 -24.18 -11.96
N GLU A 178 18.49 -24.05 -13.01
CA GLU A 178 18.84 -25.19 -13.87
C GLU A 178 19.94 -26.05 -13.23
N GLU A 179 20.04 -27.31 -13.65
CA GLU A 179 21.00 -28.30 -13.12
C GLU A 179 22.46 -27.82 -13.21
N SER A 180 22.81 -27.14 -14.30
CA SER A 180 24.16 -26.57 -14.50
C SER A 180 24.49 -25.47 -13.49
N GLU A 181 23.50 -24.72 -13.01
CA GLU A 181 23.69 -23.71 -11.97
C GLU A 181 23.72 -24.34 -10.57
N PHE A 182 22.91 -25.38 -10.33
CA PHE A 182 22.84 -26.11 -9.05
C PHE A 182 24.18 -26.77 -8.69
N ASN A 183 24.85 -27.33 -9.70
CA ASN A 183 26.18 -27.93 -9.61
C ASN A 183 27.32 -26.95 -9.97
N GLY A 184 26.99 -25.67 -10.19
CA GLY A 184 27.93 -24.63 -10.58
C GLY A 184 28.71 -24.02 -9.42
N GLU A 185 29.43 -22.92 -9.70
CA GLU A 185 30.35 -22.27 -8.74
C GLU A 185 29.69 -21.79 -7.44
N LEU A 186 28.41 -21.40 -7.51
CA LEU A 186 27.65 -20.96 -6.34
C LEU A 186 27.28 -22.14 -5.41
N GLY A 187 27.41 -23.38 -5.88
CA GLY A 187 26.92 -24.56 -5.18
C GLY A 187 25.41 -24.49 -4.95
N HIS A 188 24.94 -25.22 -3.95
CA HIS A 188 23.54 -25.22 -3.51
C HIS A 188 23.47 -25.39 -1.98
N ILE A 189 22.33 -25.03 -1.41
CA ILE A 189 22.07 -25.18 0.03
C ILE A 189 21.95 -26.68 0.35
N GLY A 190 22.49 -27.12 1.49
CA GLY A 190 22.37 -28.52 1.91
C GLY A 190 20.91 -28.99 1.97
N ARG A 191 20.64 -30.18 1.43
CA ARG A 191 19.28 -30.79 1.33
C ARG A 191 18.32 -30.05 0.40
N ALA A 192 18.78 -29.09 -0.41
CA ALA A 192 17.93 -28.46 -1.41
C ALA A 192 17.50 -29.47 -2.48
N GLU A 193 16.22 -29.45 -2.83
CA GLU A 193 15.66 -30.22 -3.95
C GLU A 193 15.75 -29.37 -5.22
N LEU A 194 16.44 -29.87 -6.24
CA LEU A 194 16.47 -29.22 -7.55
C LEU A 194 15.14 -29.46 -8.27
N VAL A 195 14.36 -28.39 -8.43
CA VAL A 195 13.10 -28.39 -9.18
C VAL A 195 13.07 -27.13 -10.06
N PRO A 196 13.63 -27.20 -11.29
CA PRO A 196 13.69 -26.05 -12.17
C PRO A 196 12.35 -25.34 -12.31
N LEU A 197 12.36 -24.01 -12.41
CA LEU A 197 11.13 -23.20 -12.43
C LEU A 197 10.13 -23.67 -13.50
N SER A 198 10.63 -24.16 -14.63
CA SER A 198 9.83 -24.69 -15.75
C SER A 198 8.98 -25.91 -15.39
N THR A 199 9.43 -26.74 -14.44
CA THR A 199 8.75 -27.97 -14.01
C THR A 199 8.05 -27.84 -12.65
N LEU A 200 8.28 -26.74 -11.93
CA LEU A 200 7.77 -26.50 -10.58
C LEU A 200 6.27 -26.74 -10.42
N ARG A 201 5.46 -26.32 -11.39
CA ARG A 201 3.99 -26.48 -11.33
C ARG A 201 3.58 -27.95 -11.35
N GLU A 202 4.20 -28.74 -12.21
CA GLU A 202 3.91 -30.17 -12.32
C GLU A 202 4.44 -30.92 -11.10
N ALA A 203 5.69 -30.66 -10.71
CA ALA A 203 6.31 -31.28 -9.55
C ALA A 203 5.53 -31.04 -8.25
N SER A 204 5.00 -29.82 -8.08
CA SER A 204 4.29 -29.42 -6.85
C SER A 204 2.86 -29.93 -6.73
N ALA A 205 2.31 -30.58 -7.75
CA ALA A 205 0.92 -31.06 -7.73
C ALA A 205 0.64 -32.01 -6.56
N GLY A 206 1.62 -32.84 -6.18
CA GLY A 206 1.50 -33.82 -5.09
C GLY A 206 2.11 -33.42 -3.75
N TRP A 207 2.64 -32.19 -3.61
CA TRP A 207 3.29 -31.78 -2.36
C TRP A 207 2.28 -31.47 -1.24
N SER A 208 2.70 -31.67 0.01
CA SER A 208 1.86 -31.39 1.17
C SER A 208 1.61 -29.88 1.30
N ARG A 209 0.41 -29.50 1.75
CA ARG A 209 0.07 -28.10 2.07
C ARG A 209 0.57 -27.66 3.45
N GLU A 210 1.13 -28.60 4.21
CA GLU A 210 1.79 -28.35 5.49
C GLU A 210 3.30 -28.08 5.33
N ASP A 211 3.86 -28.27 4.12
CA ASP A 211 5.28 -28.02 3.86
C ASP A 211 5.62 -26.52 4.00
N LYS A 212 6.68 -26.23 4.76
CA LYS A 212 7.32 -24.91 4.82
C LYS A 212 8.32 -24.77 3.66
N LEU A 213 7.87 -24.17 2.56
CA LEU A 213 8.61 -24.13 1.29
C LEU A 213 9.45 -22.86 1.16
N ILE A 214 10.76 -23.03 0.98
CA ILE A 214 11.68 -21.94 0.69
C ILE A 214 12.20 -22.07 -0.73
N LEU A 215 11.95 -21.07 -1.56
CA LEU A 215 12.37 -21.10 -2.95
C LEU A 215 13.65 -20.31 -3.10
N VAL A 216 14.65 -20.92 -3.72
CA VAL A 216 15.94 -20.30 -3.98
C VAL A 216 16.23 -20.32 -5.47
N CYS A 217 16.78 -19.22 -5.98
CA CYS A 217 17.42 -19.20 -7.28
C CYS A 217 18.75 -18.45 -7.20
N ARG A 218 19.33 -18.05 -8.35
CA ARG A 218 20.61 -17.33 -8.36
C ARG A 218 20.55 -16.00 -7.59
N SER A 219 19.50 -15.20 -7.79
CA SER A 219 19.42 -13.81 -7.31
C SER A 219 18.03 -13.38 -6.82
N GLY A 220 17.14 -14.32 -6.51
CA GLY A 220 15.79 -14.05 -6.00
C GLY A 220 14.66 -13.89 -7.05
N GLY A 221 14.98 -13.58 -8.31
CA GLY A 221 13.95 -13.31 -9.34
C GLY A 221 13.06 -14.51 -9.73
N ARG A 222 13.67 -15.63 -10.13
CA ARG A 222 12.95 -16.86 -10.52
C ARG A 222 12.23 -17.50 -9.33
N SER A 223 12.84 -17.45 -8.16
CA SER A 223 12.26 -17.98 -6.92
C SER A 223 11.08 -17.14 -6.42
N ALA A 224 11.08 -15.81 -6.64
CA ALA A 224 9.90 -14.97 -6.43
C ALA A 224 8.74 -15.37 -7.37
N GLN A 225 9.02 -15.65 -8.65
CA GLN A 225 8.01 -16.16 -9.58
C GLN A 225 7.47 -17.53 -9.13
N GLY A 226 8.34 -18.45 -8.70
CA GLY A 226 7.94 -19.73 -8.14
C GLY A 226 7.08 -19.56 -6.88
N THR A 227 7.37 -18.57 -6.04
CA THR A 227 6.62 -18.26 -4.82
C THR A 227 5.19 -17.86 -5.16
N VAL A 228 5.01 -17.03 -6.19
CA VAL A 228 3.68 -16.68 -6.72
C VAL A 228 2.94 -17.90 -7.25
N ILE A 229 3.63 -18.79 -7.99
CA ILE A 229 3.04 -20.02 -8.54
C ILE A 229 2.47 -20.89 -7.42
N LEU A 230 3.26 -21.15 -6.39
CA LEU A 230 2.85 -22.00 -5.27
C LEU A 230 1.81 -21.31 -4.37
N THR A 231 1.93 -20.01 -4.13
CA THR A 231 0.89 -19.26 -3.40
C THR A 231 -0.47 -19.41 -4.10
N LYS A 232 -0.51 -19.25 -5.43
CA LYS A 232 -1.73 -19.45 -6.23
C LYS A 232 -2.22 -20.91 -6.26
N ALA A 233 -1.32 -21.88 -6.07
CA ALA A 233 -1.66 -23.30 -5.95
C ALA A 233 -2.12 -23.70 -4.54
N GLY A 234 -2.26 -22.73 -3.62
CA GLY A 234 -2.80 -22.91 -2.28
C GLY A 234 -1.79 -23.36 -1.24
N PHE A 235 -0.50 -23.15 -1.46
CA PHE A 235 0.52 -23.38 -0.42
C PHE A 235 0.55 -22.20 0.56
N PRO A 236 0.20 -22.41 1.85
CA PRO A 236 0.08 -21.33 2.82
C PRO A 236 1.45 -20.88 3.38
N GLN A 237 2.44 -21.76 3.37
CA GLN A 237 3.77 -21.54 3.97
C GLN A 237 4.84 -21.57 2.88
N VAL A 238 4.90 -20.49 2.09
CA VAL A 238 5.87 -20.35 1.01
C VAL A 238 6.58 -19.00 1.10
N ALA A 239 7.90 -19.00 0.96
CA ALA A 239 8.70 -17.78 0.92
C ALA A 239 9.84 -17.87 -0.10
N ASN A 240 10.22 -16.72 -0.64
CA ASN A 240 11.40 -16.53 -1.45
C ASN A 240 12.64 -16.32 -0.55
N LEU A 241 13.78 -16.89 -0.93
CA LEU A 241 15.05 -16.58 -0.29
C LEU A 241 15.55 -15.22 -0.79
N GLU A 242 15.64 -14.24 0.12
CA GLU A 242 16.12 -12.90 -0.19
C GLU A 242 17.52 -12.96 -0.84
N GLY A 243 17.67 -12.31 -2.00
CA GLY A 243 18.94 -12.23 -2.74
C GLY A 243 19.47 -13.55 -3.33
N GLY A 244 18.79 -14.68 -3.10
CA GLY A 244 19.14 -15.99 -3.63
C GLY A 244 20.55 -16.49 -3.24
N MET A 245 21.10 -17.39 -4.06
CA MET A 245 22.43 -17.97 -3.81
C MET A 245 23.57 -16.95 -3.83
N ILE A 246 23.44 -15.83 -4.55
CA ILE A 246 24.43 -14.74 -4.50
C ILE A 246 24.54 -14.19 -3.08
N GLN A 247 23.41 -13.83 -2.47
CA GLN A 247 23.39 -13.30 -1.11
C GLN A 247 23.82 -14.38 -0.09
N TRP A 248 23.34 -15.61 -0.25
CA TRP A 248 23.75 -16.75 0.59
C TRP A 248 25.27 -16.91 0.63
N ARG A 249 25.93 -16.80 -0.53
CA ARG A 249 27.39 -16.90 -0.66
C ARG A 249 28.11 -15.66 -0.15
N ALA A 250 27.56 -14.46 -0.37
CA ALA A 250 28.11 -13.21 0.17
C ALA A 250 28.13 -13.24 1.71
N GLU A 251 27.11 -13.85 2.32
CA GLU A 251 27.01 -14.05 3.77
C GLU A 251 27.83 -15.23 4.30
N LYS A 252 28.53 -15.97 3.43
CA LYS A 252 29.38 -17.13 3.76
C LYS A 252 28.63 -18.24 4.49
N LEU A 253 27.36 -18.45 4.12
CA LEU A 253 26.53 -19.49 4.71
C LEU A 253 26.87 -20.88 4.14
N PRO A 254 26.61 -21.97 4.88
CA PRO A 254 26.98 -23.32 4.48
C PRO A 254 26.33 -23.73 3.15
N ILE A 255 27.09 -24.39 2.30
CA ILE A 255 26.60 -25.08 1.10
C ILE A 255 26.80 -26.58 1.26
N ALA A 256 26.13 -27.39 0.45
CA ALA A 256 26.39 -28.83 0.41
C ALA A 256 27.87 -29.08 0.15
N SER A 257 28.50 -29.94 0.96
CA SER A 257 29.87 -30.38 0.74
C SER A 257 29.93 -31.13 -0.59
N GLY A 258 30.89 -30.79 -1.45
CA GLY A 258 31.14 -31.57 -2.66
C GLY A 258 31.40 -33.03 -2.27
N SER A 259 30.63 -33.95 -2.87
CA SER A 259 30.89 -35.38 -2.81
C SER A 259 32.24 -35.73 -3.42
#